data_AF-A0A6M3IP87-F1
#
_entry.id   AF-A0A6M3IP87-F1
#
_cell.length_a   1.000
_cell.length_b   1.000
_cell.length_c   1.000
_cell.angle_alpha   90.00
_cell.angle_beta   90.00
_cell.angle_gamma   90.00
#
_symmetry.space_group_name_H-M   'P 1'
#
loop_
_entity.id
_entity.type
_entity.pdbx_description
1 polymer ?
#
loop_
_entity_poly.entity_id
_entity_poly.type
_entity_poly.pdbx_seq_one_letter_code
_entity_poly.pdbx_strand_id
1 'polypeptide(L)'
;MGYGTYATIADIKGVLGITSTTDDTVMRKIAESVSLSIDNYCNRNFYVTSATKYFDGAGRTLWIPDMLSNSTFKTDDTGDGTYENVLEGTWVASTAYTVGQFVKPTTENRHSYKCTTAGTTNSTEPTWGTTLAGTTTDNTVIWTCSPTNYTLYGGGLGDSYNKLPKTRIAINPEGEYGSFANGVGIGIEIAGSWGYGDGISATPYVVDTTLTADISSTTATTCTVTAITNL
;
A
#
# COMPACT_ATOMS: atom_id res chain seq x y z
N MET A 1 13.41 13.43 -15.95
CA MET A 1 12.33 13.15 -14.98
C MET A 1 12.86 13.61 -13.64
N GLY A 2 12.21 14.57 -12.98
CA GLY A 2 12.69 15.10 -11.70
C GLY A 2 12.50 14.08 -10.58
N TYR A 3 13.53 13.89 -9.76
CA TYR A 3 13.42 13.08 -8.54
C TYR A 3 12.69 13.91 -7.46
N GLY A 4 11.90 13.27 -6.59
CA GLY A 4 11.32 13.95 -5.43
C GLY A 4 12.41 14.53 -4.51
N THR A 5 12.21 15.74 -3.99
CA THR A 5 13.22 16.48 -3.19
C THR A 5 12.77 16.72 -1.75
N TYR A 6 13.50 16.23 -0.73
CA TYR A 6 13.07 16.18 0.69
C TYR A 6 12.65 17.49 1.34
N ALA A 7 13.03 18.60 0.74
CA ALA A 7 12.49 19.90 1.03
C ALA A 7 12.08 20.56 -0.28
N THR A 8 10.97 21.30 -0.27
CA THR A 8 10.62 22.12 -1.43
C THR A 8 11.58 23.30 -1.52
N ILE A 9 11.73 23.86 -2.73
CA ILE A 9 12.53 25.08 -2.92
C ILE A 9 11.95 26.23 -2.08
N ALA A 10 10.63 26.26 -1.88
CA ALA A 10 9.97 27.26 -1.04
C ALA A 10 10.39 27.15 0.43
N ASP A 11 10.48 25.93 0.98
CA ASP A 11 10.92 25.70 2.37
C ASP A 11 12.37 26.12 2.55
N ILE A 12 13.24 25.70 1.62
CA ILE A 12 14.67 26.05 1.63
C ILE A 12 14.84 27.57 1.57
N LYS A 13 14.13 28.24 0.67
CA LYS A 13 14.16 29.69 0.53
C LYS A 13 13.59 30.42 1.75
N GLY A 14 12.52 29.87 2.34
CA GLY A 14 11.91 30.41 3.56
C GLY A 14 12.91 30.42 4.71
N VAL A 15 13.67 29.35 4.90
CA VAL A 15 14.71 29.26 5.93
C VAL A 15 15.89 30.19 5.64
N LEU A 16 16.32 30.26 4.37
CA LEU A 16 17.48 31.06 3.97
C LEU A 16 17.16 32.56 3.77
N GLY A 17 15.88 32.95 3.81
CA GLY A 17 15.43 34.33 3.56
C GLY A 17 15.61 34.80 2.11
N ILE A 18 15.61 33.89 1.13
CA ILE A 18 15.87 34.21 -0.28
C ILE A 18 14.54 34.40 -1.03
N THR A 19 14.38 35.54 -1.70
CA THR A 19 13.17 35.85 -2.51
C THR A 19 13.41 35.76 -4.02
N SER A 20 14.68 35.74 -4.46
CA SER A 20 15.06 35.61 -5.87
C SER A 20 14.67 34.25 -6.44
N THR A 21 14.35 34.20 -7.75
CA THR A 21 14.05 32.97 -8.50
C THR A 21 15.18 32.52 -9.43
N THR A 22 16.28 33.28 -9.48
CA THR A 22 17.37 33.09 -10.45
C THR A 22 18.06 31.74 -10.27
N ASP A 23 18.26 31.33 -9.02
CA ASP A 23 19.04 30.13 -8.67
C ASP A 23 18.18 28.88 -8.43
N ASP A 24 16.87 28.95 -8.67
CA ASP A 24 15.92 27.89 -8.32
C ASP A 24 16.26 26.57 -8.99
N THR A 25 16.78 26.65 -10.21
CA THR A 25 17.21 25.45 -10.95
C THR A 25 18.45 24.81 -10.33
N VAL A 26 19.37 25.60 -9.78
CA VAL A 26 20.57 25.08 -9.11
C VAL A 26 20.19 24.53 -7.73
N MET A 27 19.37 25.25 -6.98
CA MET A 27 18.84 24.81 -5.68
C MET A 27 18.09 23.48 -5.80
N ARG A 28 17.30 23.30 -6.88
CA ARG A 28 16.63 22.03 -7.18
C ARG A 28 17.63 20.89 -7.34
N LYS A 29 18.67 21.07 -8.16
CA LYS A 29 19.69 20.04 -8.38
C LYS A 29 20.42 19.64 -7.10
N ILE A 30 20.69 20.62 -6.22
CA ILE A 30 21.31 20.35 -4.92
C ILE A 30 20.34 19.55 -4.04
N ALA A 31 19.08 19.96 -3.96
CA ALA A 31 18.07 19.25 -3.18
C ALA A 31 17.85 17.81 -3.67
N GLU A 32 17.84 17.59 -5.00
CA GLU A 32 17.80 16.26 -5.62
C GLU A 32 19.03 15.42 -5.23
N SER A 33 20.24 15.98 -5.34
CA SER A 33 21.48 15.29 -5.00
C SER A 33 21.57 14.91 -3.51
N VAL A 34 21.12 15.80 -2.62
CA VAL A 34 21.07 15.52 -1.18
C VAL A 34 20.04 14.44 -0.88
N SER A 35 18.87 14.49 -1.53
CA SER A 35 17.83 13.47 -1.35
C SER A 35 18.31 12.09 -1.77
N LEU A 36 18.97 11.98 -2.94
CA LEU A 36 19.60 10.73 -3.37
C LEU A 36 20.70 10.25 -2.42
N SER A 37 21.47 11.17 -1.85
CA SER A 37 22.52 10.81 -0.88
C SER A 37 21.92 10.24 0.41
N ILE A 38 20.81 10.78 0.88
CA ILE A 38 20.04 10.26 2.02
C ILE A 38 19.49 8.87 1.69
N ASP A 39 18.90 8.70 0.50
CA ASP A 39 18.33 7.41 0.07
C ASP A 39 19.38 6.31 0.02
N ASN A 40 20.53 6.61 -0.59
CA ASN A 40 21.65 5.69 -0.67
C ASN A 40 22.25 5.37 0.71
N TYR A 41 22.31 6.35 1.62
CA TYR A 41 22.80 6.13 2.97
C TYR A 41 21.85 5.24 3.79
N CYS A 42 20.55 5.48 3.67
CA CYS A 42 19.52 4.74 4.39
C CYS A 42 19.13 3.41 3.72
N ASN A 43 19.52 3.19 2.46
CA ASN A 43 19.00 2.12 1.58
C ASN A 43 17.47 2.07 1.51
N ARG A 44 16.81 3.23 1.65
CA ARG A 44 15.36 3.37 1.73
C ARG A 44 14.94 4.68 1.10
N ASN A 45 13.74 4.71 0.54
CA ASN A 45 13.18 5.92 -0.08
C ASN A 45 12.06 6.47 0.81
N PHE A 46 12.19 7.70 1.29
CA PHE A 46 11.20 8.38 2.12
C PHE A 46 10.13 9.13 1.30
N TYR A 47 10.22 9.07 -0.02
CA TYR A 47 9.12 9.41 -0.92
C TYR A 47 8.18 8.23 -1.09
N VAL A 48 6.88 8.53 -0.96
CA VAL A 48 5.85 7.60 -1.43
C VAL A 48 5.55 7.88 -2.89
N THR A 49 5.66 6.87 -3.72
CA THR A 49 5.31 6.93 -5.14
C THR A 49 4.41 5.75 -5.49
N SER A 50 3.32 6.02 -6.20
CA SER A 50 2.50 4.97 -6.77
C SER A 50 3.19 4.39 -8.00
N ALA A 51 3.47 3.09 -7.99
CA ALA A 51 4.15 2.40 -9.07
C ALA A 51 3.73 0.94 -9.16
N THR A 52 3.83 0.38 -10.35
CA THR A 52 3.79 -1.07 -10.58
C THR A 52 5.21 -1.59 -10.60
N LYS A 53 5.50 -2.56 -9.74
CA LYS A 53 6.80 -3.24 -9.68
C LYS A 53 6.64 -4.71 -10.00
N TYR A 54 7.66 -5.22 -10.65
CA TYR A 54 7.73 -6.60 -11.08
C TYR A 54 8.80 -7.34 -10.29
N PHE A 55 8.52 -8.58 -9.92
CA PHE A 55 9.43 -9.41 -9.14
C PHE A 55 9.52 -10.80 -9.76
N ASP A 56 10.68 -11.42 -9.59
CA ASP A 56 10.84 -12.82 -9.93
C ASP A 56 9.91 -13.69 -9.08
N GLY A 57 9.43 -14.77 -9.70
CA GLY A 57 8.64 -15.79 -9.06
C GLY A 57 9.39 -16.33 -7.84
N ALA A 58 8.70 -16.34 -6.71
CA ALA A 58 9.23 -16.77 -5.43
C ALA A 58 8.49 -18.02 -4.94
N GLY A 59 9.10 -18.74 -3.99
CA GLY A 59 8.42 -19.82 -3.29
C GLY A 59 7.28 -19.29 -2.43
N ARG A 60 7.41 -19.43 -1.11
CA ARG A 60 6.38 -18.96 -0.17
C ARG A 60 6.62 -17.54 0.35
N THR A 61 7.80 -16.97 0.12
CA THR A 61 8.21 -15.69 0.69
C THR A 61 8.86 -14.83 -0.36
N LEU A 62 8.37 -13.61 -0.50
CA LEU A 62 8.92 -12.57 -1.37
C LEU A 62 9.41 -11.41 -0.50
N TRP A 63 10.69 -11.07 -0.64
CA TRP A 63 11.25 -9.85 -0.07
C TRP A 63 11.03 -8.70 -1.05
N ILE A 64 10.45 -7.62 -0.55
CA ILE A 64 10.09 -6.46 -1.36
C ILE A 64 10.78 -5.20 -0.82
N PRO A 65 11.02 -4.19 -1.66
CA PRO A 65 11.35 -2.86 -1.16
C PRO A 65 10.17 -2.30 -0.36
N ASP A 66 10.43 -1.23 0.39
CA ASP A 66 9.42 -0.60 1.24
C ASP A 66 8.12 -0.29 0.46
N MET A 67 7.03 -0.90 0.90
CA MET A 67 5.69 -0.72 0.35
C MET A 67 4.73 -0.29 1.45
N LEU A 68 3.87 0.68 1.18
CA LEU A 68 2.85 1.12 2.14
C LEU A 68 1.53 0.40 1.91
N SER A 69 1.12 0.28 0.67
CA SER A 69 -0.13 -0.38 0.29
C SER A 69 -0.01 -1.00 -1.08
N ASN A 70 -0.75 -2.08 -1.30
CA ASN A 70 -0.92 -2.72 -2.59
C ASN A 70 -2.35 -2.50 -3.08
N SER A 71 -2.49 -2.09 -4.34
CA SER A 71 -3.76 -1.98 -5.05
C SER A 71 -4.08 -3.27 -5.82
N THR A 72 -3.07 -3.88 -6.45
CA THR A 72 -3.20 -5.17 -7.10
C THR A 72 -1.97 -6.02 -6.82
N PHE A 73 -2.21 -7.32 -6.63
CA PHE A 73 -1.16 -8.33 -6.57
C PHE A 73 -1.55 -9.41 -7.56
N LYS A 74 -0.70 -9.64 -8.56
CA LYS A 74 -0.94 -10.65 -9.59
C LYS A 74 0.25 -11.57 -9.78
N THR A 75 -0.01 -12.79 -10.23
CA THR A 75 1.01 -13.71 -10.69
C THR A 75 0.83 -14.06 -12.16
N ASP A 76 1.96 -14.30 -12.81
CA ASP A 76 2.08 -14.95 -14.12
C ASP A 76 2.65 -16.35 -13.84
N ASP A 77 1.76 -17.32 -13.64
CA ASP A 77 2.19 -18.69 -13.35
C ASP A 77 2.64 -19.42 -14.64
N THR A 78 2.34 -18.85 -15.81
CA THR A 78 2.65 -19.46 -17.12
C THR A 78 3.95 -18.97 -17.73
N GLY A 79 4.46 -17.83 -17.27
CA GLY A 79 5.66 -17.17 -17.77
C GLY A 79 5.49 -16.54 -19.15
N ASP A 80 4.26 -16.24 -19.56
CA ASP A 80 3.96 -15.65 -20.88
C ASP A 80 3.94 -14.11 -20.87
N GLY A 81 4.16 -13.50 -19.70
CA GLY A 81 4.15 -12.05 -19.49
C GLY A 81 2.75 -11.47 -19.35
N THR A 82 1.72 -12.31 -19.32
CA THR A 82 0.36 -11.93 -18.92
C THR A 82 0.20 -12.23 -17.43
N TYR A 83 -0.31 -11.27 -16.65
CA TYR A 83 -0.47 -11.41 -15.20
C TYR A 83 -1.95 -11.60 -14.90
N GLU A 84 -2.50 -12.74 -15.33
CA GLU A 84 -3.92 -13.05 -15.30
C GLU A 84 -4.45 -13.35 -13.90
N ASN A 85 -3.59 -13.87 -13.03
CA ASN A 85 -4.02 -14.38 -11.74
C ASN A 85 -3.95 -13.30 -10.66
N VAL A 86 -5.09 -12.71 -10.30
CA VAL A 86 -5.19 -11.75 -9.20
C VAL A 86 -5.34 -12.50 -7.88
N LEU A 87 -4.35 -12.39 -6.98
CA LEU A 87 -4.37 -13.12 -5.72
C LEU A 87 -5.50 -12.64 -4.80
N GLU A 88 -5.65 -11.32 -4.65
CA GLU A 88 -6.74 -10.68 -3.92
C GLU A 88 -6.93 -9.24 -4.43
N GLY A 89 -8.10 -8.94 -5.00
CA GLY A 89 -8.48 -7.58 -5.38
C GLY A 89 -9.24 -6.87 -4.26
N THR A 90 -9.21 -5.54 -4.19
CA THR A 90 -10.19 -4.83 -3.33
C THR A 90 -11.58 -4.96 -3.94
N TRP A 91 -12.62 -5.18 -3.12
CA TRP A 91 -14.00 -5.20 -3.58
C TRP A 91 -14.37 -3.90 -4.30
N VAL A 92 -15.13 -4.00 -5.39
CA VAL A 92 -15.60 -2.85 -6.18
C VAL A 92 -17.11 -2.97 -6.39
N ALA A 93 -17.81 -1.85 -6.19
CA ALA A 93 -19.24 -1.74 -6.40
C ALA A 93 -19.64 -1.97 -7.87
N SER A 94 -20.82 -2.54 -8.09
CA SER A 94 -21.43 -2.73 -9.42
C SER A 94 -20.49 -3.37 -10.45
N THR A 95 -19.63 -4.29 -9.99
CA THR A 95 -18.59 -4.93 -10.80
C THR A 95 -18.94 -6.39 -11.01
N ALA A 96 -18.72 -6.89 -12.23
CA ALA A 96 -18.92 -8.29 -12.55
C ALA A 96 -17.74 -9.13 -12.06
N TYR A 97 -18.03 -10.19 -11.32
CA TYR A 97 -17.04 -11.17 -10.85
C TYR A 97 -17.39 -12.57 -11.35
N THR A 98 -16.36 -13.34 -11.65
CA THR A 98 -16.45 -14.74 -12.05
C THR A 98 -16.08 -15.67 -10.90
N VAL A 99 -16.54 -16.91 -10.95
CA VAL A 99 -16.21 -17.93 -9.94
C VAL A 99 -14.68 -18.10 -9.86
N GLY A 100 -14.17 -18.14 -8.63
CA GLY A 100 -12.74 -18.30 -8.34
C GLY A 100 -12.00 -16.99 -8.05
N GLN A 101 -12.58 -15.83 -8.37
CA GLN A 101 -11.95 -14.55 -8.03
C GLN A 101 -12.02 -14.25 -6.53
N PHE A 102 -10.94 -13.69 -6.00
CA PHE A 102 -10.85 -13.29 -4.60
C PHE A 102 -10.95 -11.78 -4.45
N VAL A 103 -11.72 -11.36 -3.45
CA VAL A 103 -11.76 -9.97 -3.01
C VAL A 103 -11.43 -9.84 -1.52
N LYS A 104 -10.87 -8.69 -1.16
CA LYS A 104 -10.79 -8.21 0.22
C LYS A 104 -11.76 -7.04 0.42
N PRO A 105 -12.32 -6.88 1.63
CA PRO A 105 -13.14 -5.72 1.95
C PRO A 105 -12.37 -4.41 1.78
N THR A 106 -13.08 -3.29 1.60
CA THR A 106 -12.45 -1.96 1.58
C THR A 106 -11.83 -1.59 2.93
N THR A 107 -12.42 -2.09 4.02
CA THR A 107 -11.85 -2.06 5.37
C THR A 107 -11.39 -3.45 5.77
N GLU A 108 -10.08 -3.66 5.78
CA GLU A 108 -9.49 -4.98 5.96
C GLU A 108 -9.93 -5.65 7.27
N ASN A 109 -10.58 -6.81 7.17
CA ASN A 109 -11.06 -7.60 8.30
C ASN A 109 -10.24 -8.88 8.52
N ARG A 110 -9.05 -8.97 7.89
CA ARG A 110 -8.14 -10.13 7.90
C ARG A 110 -8.68 -11.40 7.23
N HIS A 111 -9.71 -11.27 6.41
CA HIS A 111 -10.25 -12.35 5.59
C HIS A 111 -10.28 -11.96 4.11
N SER A 112 -10.26 -12.98 3.26
CA SER A 112 -10.56 -12.84 1.83
C SER A 112 -11.89 -13.52 1.52
N TYR A 113 -12.45 -13.18 0.37
CA TYR A 113 -13.77 -13.64 -0.06
C TYR A 113 -13.68 -14.16 -1.48
N LYS A 114 -13.89 -15.47 -1.64
CA LYS A 114 -13.90 -16.12 -2.94
C LYS A 114 -15.28 -16.06 -3.56
N CYS A 115 -15.37 -15.62 -4.81
CA CYS A 115 -16.61 -15.70 -5.57
C CYS A 115 -16.93 -17.16 -5.86
N THR A 116 -18.03 -17.68 -5.30
CA THR A 116 -18.54 -19.04 -5.54
C THR A 116 -19.76 -19.06 -6.44
N THR A 117 -20.45 -17.93 -6.61
CA THR A 117 -21.47 -17.74 -7.65
C THR A 117 -21.18 -16.45 -8.40
N ALA A 118 -20.92 -16.56 -9.71
CA ALA A 118 -20.63 -15.42 -10.58
C ALA A 118 -21.84 -14.49 -10.70
N GLY A 119 -21.58 -13.19 -10.87
CA GLY A 119 -22.61 -12.18 -10.96
C GLY A 119 -22.03 -10.77 -10.93
N THR A 120 -22.89 -9.78 -10.67
CA THR A 120 -22.51 -8.38 -10.44
C THR A 120 -22.78 -8.00 -8.99
N THR A 121 -21.78 -7.39 -8.34
CA THR A 121 -21.87 -6.92 -6.95
C THR A 121 -22.87 -5.78 -6.80
N ASN A 122 -23.28 -5.53 -5.56
CA ASN A 122 -24.18 -4.44 -5.23
C ASN A 122 -23.49 -3.07 -5.43
N SER A 123 -24.27 -1.97 -5.42
CA SER A 123 -23.74 -0.61 -5.41
C SER A 123 -23.08 -0.22 -4.08
N THR A 124 -23.32 -1.00 -3.02
CA THR A 124 -22.77 -0.78 -1.68
C THR A 124 -22.16 -2.06 -1.16
N GLU A 125 -21.02 -1.93 -0.48
CA GLU A 125 -20.27 -3.09 0.03
C GLU A 125 -21.13 -3.90 1.02
N PRO A 126 -21.17 -5.24 0.89
CA PRO A 126 -21.92 -6.07 1.82
C PRO A 126 -21.27 -6.08 3.21
N THR A 127 -22.04 -6.43 4.23
CA THR A 127 -21.48 -6.77 5.54
C THR A 127 -20.84 -8.15 5.46
N TRP A 128 -19.51 -8.18 5.56
CA TRP A 128 -18.73 -9.39 5.41
C TRP A 128 -18.79 -10.30 6.64
N GLY A 129 -19.24 -11.54 6.46
CA GLY A 129 -19.13 -12.57 7.50
C GLY A 129 -17.68 -13.03 7.69
N THR A 130 -17.24 -13.24 8.93
CA THR A 130 -15.86 -13.68 9.24
C THR A 130 -15.75 -15.18 9.55
N THR A 131 -16.87 -15.90 9.59
CA THR A 131 -16.86 -17.36 9.72
C THR A 131 -16.29 -17.98 8.45
N LEU A 132 -15.16 -18.67 8.56
CA LEU A 132 -14.54 -19.40 7.43
C LEU A 132 -15.54 -20.37 6.80
N ALA A 133 -15.51 -20.46 5.47
CA ALA A 133 -16.49 -21.17 4.64
C ALA A 133 -17.95 -20.67 4.73
N GLY A 134 -18.22 -19.64 5.53
CA GLY A 134 -19.50 -18.93 5.55
C GLY A 134 -19.73 -18.17 4.24
N THR A 135 -21.00 -17.94 3.89
CA THR A 135 -21.37 -17.26 2.65
C THR A 135 -21.89 -15.84 2.91
N THR A 136 -21.63 -14.94 1.98
CA THR A 136 -22.16 -13.57 1.96
C THR A 136 -22.77 -13.31 0.58
N THR A 137 -24.05 -12.97 0.55
CA THR A 137 -24.74 -12.62 -0.71
C THR A 137 -24.54 -11.14 -1.00
N ASP A 138 -24.09 -10.84 -2.20
CA ASP A 138 -23.78 -9.49 -2.68
C ASP A 138 -24.45 -9.29 -4.04
N ASN A 139 -25.73 -8.90 -4.00
CA ASN A 139 -26.62 -8.88 -5.15
C ASN A 139 -26.71 -10.27 -5.82
N THR A 140 -26.12 -10.45 -7.00
CA THR A 140 -26.13 -11.73 -7.73
C THR A 140 -24.87 -12.56 -7.49
N VAL A 141 -23.85 -11.98 -6.85
CA VAL A 141 -22.63 -12.67 -6.46
C VAL A 141 -22.84 -13.35 -5.11
N ILE A 142 -22.33 -14.57 -4.97
CA ILE A 142 -22.19 -15.22 -3.66
C ILE A 142 -20.70 -15.36 -3.37
N TRP A 143 -20.30 -14.82 -2.23
CA TRP A 143 -18.95 -14.87 -1.71
C TRP A 143 -18.85 -15.93 -0.62
N THR A 144 -17.74 -16.65 -0.57
CA THR A 144 -17.39 -17.57 0.51
C THR A 144 -16.16 -17.03 1.24
N CYS A 145 -16.26 -16.90 2.56
CA CYS A 145 -15.19 -16.44 3.41
C CYS A 145 -14.03 -17.46 3.42
N SER A 146 -12.83 -16.97 3.12
CA SER A 146 -11.58 -17.73 3.12
C SER A 146 -10.50 -16.99 3.92
N PRO A 147 -9.45 -17.68 4.37
CA PRO A 147 -8.23 -17.03 4.83
C PRO A 147 -7.66 -16.12 3.74
N THR A 148 -6.85 -15.13 4.10
CA THR A 148 -6.11 -14.37 3.08
C THR A 148 -5.17 -15.30 2.31
N ASN A 149 -4.93 -15.05 1.03
CA ASN A 149 -4.00 -15.79 0.19
C ASN A 149 -2.54 -15.43 0.47
N TYR A 150 -2.29 -14.21 0.96
CA TYR A 150 -0.97 -13.78 1.40
C TYR A 150 -1.08 -12.95 2.68
N THR A 151 0.08 -12.81 3.33
CA THR A 151 0.27 -12.01 4.53
C THR A 151 1.38 -11.01 4.28
N LEU A 152 1.10 -9.75 4.61
CA LEU A 152 2.06 -8.66 4.55
C LEU A 152 2.75 -8.52 5.91
N TYR A 153 4.07 -8.32 5.89
CA TYR A 153 4.89 -8.10 7.07
C TYR A 153 5.68 -6.81 6.92
N GLY A 154 5.75 -6.06 8.02
CA GLY A 154 6.52 -4.82 8.10
C GLY A 154 7.97 -5.03 8.52
N GLY A 155 8.82 -4.10 8.10
CA GLY A 155 10.23 -4.07 8.49
C GLY A 155 10.43 -3.60 9.93
N GLY A 156 11.47 -4.12 10.59
CA GLY A 156 11.90 -3.77 11.95
C GLY A 156 12.39 -4.98 12.72
N LEU A 157 12.91 -4.79 13.93
CA LEU A 157 13.22 -5.89 14.85
C LEU A 157 11.89 -6.59 15.22
N GLY A 158 11.53 -7.66 14.50
CA GLY A 158 10.39 -8.53 14.81
C GLY A 158 9.29 -8.69 13.76
N ASP A 159 9.55 -8.42 12.46
CA ASP A 159 8.69 -8.76 11.29
C ASP A 159 7.19 -8.85 11.59
N SER A 160 6.59 -7.74 12.02
CA SER A 160 5.23 -7.73 12.55
C SER A 160 4.19 -7.72 11.43
N TYR A 161 3.07 -8.41 11.64
CA TYR A 161 1.94 -8.47 10.70
C TYR A 161 1.43 -7.08 10.32
N ASN A 162 1.27 -6.84 9.02
CA ASN A 162 0.76 -5.61 8.40
C ASN A 162 1.36 -4.29 8.93
N LYS A 163 2.58 -4.35 9.49
CA LYS A 163 3.28 -3.16 9.96
C LYS A 163 3.87 -2.40 8.76
N LEU A 164 3.94 -1.08 8.88
CA LEU A 164 4.48 -0.22 7.83
C LEU A 164 5.94 0.17 8.12
N PRO A 165 6.75 0.37 7.07
CA PRO A 165 6.49 -0.07 5.71
C PRO A 165 6.64 -1.60 5.58
N LYS A 166 5.91 -2.18 4.63
CA LYS A 166 5.92 -3.60 4.30
C LYS A 166 7.21 -3.94 3.57
N THR A 167 7.94 -4.93 4.07
CA THR A 167 9.23 -5.37 3.52
C THR A 167 9.22 -6.83 3.08
N ARG A 168 8.17 -7.57 3.48
CA ARG A 168 8.03 -8.98 3.13
C ARG A 168 6.57 -9.34 2.90
N ILE A 169 6.36 -10.17 1.90
CA ILE A 169 5.08 -10.81 1.62
C ILE A 169 5.28 -12.31 1.73
N ALA A 170 4.41 -13.01 2.43
CA ALA A 170 4.43 -14.47 2.45
C ALA A 170 3.06 -15.03 2.04
N ILE A 171 3.07 -16.15 1.34
CA ILE A 171 1.87 -16.94 1.09
C ILE A 171 1.30 -17.39 2.44
N ASN A 172 -0.01 -17.20 2.62
CA ASN A 172 -0.70 -17.74 3.77
C ASN A 172 -0.81 -19.27 3.60
N PRO A 173 -0.28 -20.10 4.52
CA PRO A 173 -0.41 -21.55 4.43
C PRO A 173 -1.85 -22.05 4.47
N GLU A 174 -2.79 -21.25 4.96
CA GLU A 174 -4.22 -21.55 5.00
C GLU A 174 -4.98 -21.04 3.76
N GLY A 175 -4.33 -20.26 2.90
CA GLY A 175 -4.90 -19.76 1.65
C GLY A 175 -4.90 -20.81 0.53
N GLU A 176 -5.43 -20.44 -0.64
CA GLU A 176 -5.52 -21.38 -1.78
C GLU A 176 -4.24 -21.45 -2.63
N TYR A 177 -3.35 -20.47 -2.51
CA TYR A 177 -2.11 -20.42 -3.29
C TYR A 177 -0.96 -21.13 -2.55
N GLY A 178 -0.19 -21.95 -3.28
CA GLY A 178 0.95 -22.70 -2.72
C GLY A 178 2.30 -21.98 -2.83
N SER A 179 2.43 -21.05 -3.77
CA SER A 179 3.66 -20.29 -4.08
C SER A 179 3.36 -19.07 -4.94
N PHE A 180 4.33 -18.16 -5.07
CA PHE A 180 4.25 -17.01 -5.98
C PHE A 180 4.92 -17.30 -7.33
N ALA A 181 4.24 -17.95 -8.29
CA ALA A 181 4.80 -18.24 -9.62
C ALA A 181 6.22 -18.87 -9.59
N ASN A 182 6.45 -19.83 -8.69
CA ASN A 182 7.80 -20.32 -8.37
C ASN A 182 8.55 -20.82 -9.62
N GLY A 183 9.72 -20.23 -9.89
CA GLY A 183 10.56 -20.58 -11.04
C GLY A 183 10.26 -19.79 -12.32
N VAL A 184 9.27 -18.90 -12.29
CA VAL A 184 8.97 -17.98 -13.40
C VAL A 184 9.75 -16.67 -13.21
N GLY A 185 10.59 -16.32 -14.18
CA GLY A 185 11.28 -15.02 -14.18
C GLY A 185 10.26 -13.89 -14.36
N ILE A 186 10.33 -12.86 -13.51
CA ILE A 186 9.33 -11.77 -13.50
C ILE A 186 7.88 -12.29 -13.35
N GLY A 187 7.66 -13.35 -12.56
CA GLY A 187 6.34 -13.98 -12.40
C GLY A 187 5.34 -13.22 -11.52
N ILE A 188 5.68 -12.05 -10.99
CA ILE A 188 4.84 -11.32 -10.02
C ILE A 188 4.72 -9.85 -10.40
N GLU A 189 3.48 -9.34 -10.45
CA GLU A 189 3.18 -7.92 -10.61
C GLU A 189 2.50 -7.38 -9.35
N ILE A 190 3.09 -6.35 -8.75
CA ILE A 190 2.51 -5.65 -7.60
C ILE A 190 2.37 -4.17 -7.94
N ALA A 191 1.12 -3.70 -8.00
CA ALA A 191 0.83 -2.28 -8.08
C ALA A 191 0.49 -1.75 -6.68
N GLY A 192 0.98 -0.57 -6.36
CA GLY A 192 0.77 0.00 -5.03
C GLY A 192 1.55 1.28 -4.80
N SER A 193 1.53 1.72 -3.55
CA SER A 193 2.32 2.84 -3.06
C SER A 193 3.61 2.33 -2.42
N TRP A 194 4.74 2.78 -2.93
CA TRP A 194 6.08 2.37 -2.53
C TRP A 194 6.82 3.51 -1.86
N GLY A 195 7.56 3.21 -0.79
CA GLY A 195 8.28 4.18 0.03
C GLY A 195 8.20 3.86 1.52
N TYR A 196 8.99 4.58 2.29
CA TYR A 196 8.99 4.57 3.73
C TYR A 196 7.90 5.49 4.27
N GLY A 197 7.22 5.05 5.32
CA GLY A 197 6.24 5.86 6.03
C GLY A 197 5.31 5.04 6.89
N ASP A 198 4.35 5.73 7.50
CA ASP A 198 3.29 5.20 8.35
C ASP A 198 1.95 5.02 7.60
N GLY A 199 1.94 5.24 6.28
CA GLY A 199 0.75 5.12 5.43
C GLY A 199 -0.25 6.28 5.54
N ILE A 200 0.04 7.30 6.36
CA ILE A 200 -0.84 8.44 6.63
C ILE A 200 -0.13 9.76 6.31
N SER A 201 1.14 9.88 6.70
CA SER A 201 1.95 11.09 6.57
C SER A 201 2.14 11.49 5.10
N ALA A 202 2.10 12.80 4.85
CA ALA A 202 2.35 13.36 3.52
C ALA A 202 3.77 13.01 3.04
N THR A 203 3.94 12.96 1.73
CA THR A 203 5.26 12.76 1.11
C THR A 203 6.01 14.07 1.01
N PRO A 204 7.31 14.10 1.34
CA PRO A 204 8.12 13.03 1.92
C PRO A 204 7.80 12.74 3.39
N TYR A 205 8.01 11.50 3.82
CA TYR A 205 7.74 11.11 5.21
C TYR A 205 8.55 11.94 6.19
N VAL A 206 7.84 12.71 7.00
CA VAL A 206 8.36 13.39 8.18
C VAL A 206 7.68 12.77 9.40
N VAL A 207 8.45 12.56 10.46
CA VAL A 207 7.86 12.18 11.75
C VAL A 207 7.16 13.43 12.27
N ASP A 208 5.85 13.53 12.02
CA ASP A 208 5.05 14.62 12.54
C ASP A 208 4.80 14.38 14.03
N THR A 209 5.61 15.04 14.87
CA THR A 209 5.41 15.08 16.33
C THR A 209 4.54 16.25 16.75
N THR A 210 4.03 17.05 15.81
CA THR A 210 3.21 18.22 16.12
C THR A 210 1.75 17.85 16.27
N LEU A 211 1.29 17.91 17.52
CA LEU A 211 -0.13 17.88 17.85
C LEU A 211 -0.78 19.17 17.33
N THR A 212 -1.32 19.15 16.11
CA THR A 212 -1.97 20.32 15.54
C THR A 212 -3.33 20.51 16.20
N ALA A 213 -3.39 21.39 17.20
CA ALA A 213 -4.61 21.86 17.80
C ALA A 213 -4.97 23.21 17.17
N ASP A 214 -5.88 23.21 16.20
CA ASP A 214 -6.43 24.46 15.67
C ASP A 214 -7.33 25.11 16.75
N ILE A 215 -6.80 26.13 17.45
CA ILE A 215 -7.64 27.07 18.19
C ILE A 215 -8.08 28.13 17.18
N SER A 216 -9.18 27.85 16.48
CA SER A 216 -9.76 28.74 15.45
C SER A 216 -10.45 29.99 16.01
N SER A 217 -10.44 30.20 17.34
CA SER A 217 -11.10 31.32 17.99
C SER A 217 -10.46 31.72 19.32
N THR A 218 -10.30 33.02 19.54
CA THR A 218 -9.85 33.62 20.80
C THR A 218 -10.89 33.59 21.93
N THR A 219 -12.11 33.11 21.64
CA THR A 219 -13.20 32.96 22.62
C THR A 219 -13.60 31.50 22.88
N ALA A 220 -12.95 30.53 22.22
CA ALA A 220 -13.24 29.11 22.45
C ALA A 220 -12.78 28.66 23.85
N THR A 221 -13.69 28.07 24.62
CA THR A 221 -13.39 27.44 25.92
C THR A 221 -13.13 25.94 25.80
N THR A 222 -13.28 25.36 24.61
CA THR A 222 -12.97 23.97 24.28
C THR A 222 -12.14 23.92 23.00
N CYS A 223 -11.13 23.04 22.99
CA CYS A 223 -10.30 22.75 21.83
C CYS A 223 -10.41 21.24 21.54
N THR A 224 -10.74 20.88 20.30
CA THR A 224 -10.77 19.49 19.87
C THR A 224 -9.37 19.11 19.42
N VAL A 225 -8.63 18.46 20.31
CA VAL A 225 -7.36 17.84 19.96
C VAL A 225 -7.66 16.46 19.42
N THR A 226 -7.59 16.30 18.10
CA THR A 226 -7.62 14.97 17.49
C THR A 226 -6.21 14.42 17.53
N ALA A 227 -5.92 13.56 18.51
CA ALA A 227 -4.78 12.66 18.36
C ALA A 227 -5.14 11.67 17.24
N ILE A 228 -4.38 11.68 16.13
CA ILE A 228 -4.30 10.48 15.32
C ILE A 228 -3.55 9.49 16.20
N THR A 229 -4.28 8.62 16.89
CA THR A 229 -3.68 7.55 17.68
C THR A 229 -2.99 6.58 16.72
N ASN A 230 -1.69 6.74 16.56
CA ASN A 230 -0.79 5.70 16.04
C ASN A 230 -0.54 4.66 17.16
N LEU A 231 -1.54 3.84 17.47
CA LEU A 231 -1.38 2.60 18.26
C LEU A 231 -1.91 1.41 17.47
#